data_AF-A0A1Y1UM57-F1
#
_entry.id   AF-A0A1Y1UM57-F1
#
_cell.length_a   1.000
_cell.length_b   1.000
_cell.length_c   1.000
_cell.angle_alpha   90.00
_cell.angle_beta   90.00
_cell.angle_gamma   90.00
#
_symmetry.space_group_name_H-M   'P 1'
#
loop_
_entity.id
_entity.type
_entity.pdbx_description
1 polymer ?
#
loop_
_entity_poly.entity_id
_entity_poly.type
_entity_poly.pdbx_seq_one_letter_code
_entity_poly.pdbx_strand_id
1 'polypeptide(L)'
;MPMEKPEWKEVGGPDSWNIPPGEFTVFGTVWVWPEHAEHVNILYSKITSVALADPGTVYYCISRDQDDPAVFHFFERYQDRASFDAHNEHPLVKELLASGWTKDIKAVFAKAVEGQ
;
A
#
# COMPACT_ATOMS: atom_id res chain seq x y z
N MET A 1 1.16 12.52 -26.44
CA MET A 1 2.02 13.47 -25.71
C MET A 1 2.55 12.73 -24.49
N PRO A 2 3.84 12.73 -24.18
CA PRO A 2 4.30 12.16 -22.91
C PRO A 2 3.68 12.98 -21.79
N MET A 3 2.94 12.33 -20.90
CA MET A 3 2.45 13.00 -19.70
C MET A 3 3.68 13.40 -18.88
N GLU A 4 3.77 14.67 -18.50
CA GLU A 4 4.82 15.14 -17.59
C GLU A 4 4.78 14.28 -16.32
N LYS A 5 5.96 13.80 -15.90
CA LYS A 5 6.09 13.17 -14.59
C LYS A 5 5.62 14.21 -13.57
N PRO A 6 4.62 13.93 -12.74
CA PRO A 6 4.19 14.95 -11.80
C PRO A 6 5.33 15.22 -10.82
N GLU A 7 5.40 16.45 -10.32
CA GLU A 7 6.41 16.90 -9.37
C GLU A 7 6.09 16.29 -7.99
N TRP A 8 6.36 14.99 -7.85
CA TRP A 8 6.19 14.28 -6.59
C TRP A 8 7.50 14.36 -5.81
N LYS A 9 7.41 14.82 -4.56
CA LYS A 9 8.47 14.55 -3.59
C LYS A 9 8.61 13.03 -3.50
N GLU A 10 9.80 12.52 -3.80
CA GLU A 10 10.15 11.14 -3.50
C GLU A 10 9.71 10.85 -2.07
N VAL A 11 8.66 10.04 -1.88
CA VAL A 11 8.54 9.31 -0.63
C VAL A 11 9.70 8.35 -0.68
N GLY A 12 10.76 8.67 0.06
CA GLY A 12 11.95 7.84 0.06
C GLY A 12 11.58 6.39 0.39
N GLY A 13 12.51 5.48 0.13
CA GLY A 13 12.32 4.06 0.45
C GLY A 13 12.02 3.81 1.94
N PRO A 14 11.84 2.54 2.33
CA PRO A 14 11.48 2.13 3.69
C PRO A 14 12.33 2.74 4.81
N ASP A 15 13.59 3.12 4.53
CA ASP A 15 14.50 3.77 5.48
C ASP A 15 14.19 5.26 5.76
N SER A 16 13.30 5.87 4.97
CA SER A 16 12.88 7.28 5.12
C SER A 16 11.49 7.44 5.73
N TRP A 17 10.76 6.34 5.92
CA TRP A 17 9.40 6.37 6.44
C TRP A 17 9.42 6.60 7.94
N ASN A 18 8.88 7.74 8.37
CA ASN A 18 8.68 8.06 9.77
C ASN A 18 7.44 7.32 10.31
N ILE A 19 7.59 6.02 10.58
CA ILE A 19 6.52 5.16 11.13
C ILE A 19 6.34 5.48 12.62
N PRO A 20 5.13 5.86 13.08
CA PRO A 20 4.87 6.10 14.50
C PRO A 20 5.12 4.84 15.35
N PRO A 21 5.58 4.98 16.61
CA PRO A 21 5.66 3.86 17.53
C PRO A 21 4.26 3.38 17.95
N GLY A 22 4.16 2.09 18.28
CA GLY A 22 2.89 1.47 18.65
C GLY A 22 1.96 1.30 17.46
N GLU A 23 0.65 1.35 17.71
CA GLU A 23 -0.35 1.22 16.66
C GLU A 23 -0.38 2.44 15.73
N PHE A 24 -0.45 2.20 14.43
CA PHE A 24 -0.46 3.27 13.43
C PHE A 24 -1.34 2.92 12.24
N THR A 25 -1.63 3.95 11.46
CA THR A 25 -2.31 3.85 10.17
C THR A 25 -1.34 4.14 9.05
N VAL A 26 -1.52 3.45 7.93
CA VAL A 26 -0.88 3.80 6.67
C VAL A 26 -1.94 3.89 5.59
N PHE A 27 -1.90 4.96 4.81
CA PHE A 27 -2.81 5.14 3.69
C PHE A 27 -2.11 5.85 2.55
N GLY A 28 -2.62 5.66 1.35
CA GLY A 28 -1.89 6.14 0.20
C GLY A 28 -2.53 5.85 -1.13
N THR A 29 -1.76 6.11 -2.17
CA THR A 29 -2.13 5.89 -3.55
C THR A 29 -1.02 5.15 -4.27
N VAL A 30 -1.41 4.19 -5.09
CA VAL A 30 -0.53 3.38 -5.94
C VAL A 30 -0.94 3.62 -7.38
N TRP A 31 0.02 4.07 -8.19
CA TRP A 31 -0.17 4.19 -9.63
C TRP A 31 0.52 3.02 -10.32
N VAL A 32 -0.20 2.32 -11.20
CA VAL A 32 0.35 1.19 -11.93
C VAL A 32 0.37 1.45 -13.44
N TRP A 33 1.14 0.67 -14.17
CA TRP A 33 1.07 0.65 -15.63
C TRP A 33 -0.30 0.09 -16.07
N PRO A 34 -1.03 0.76 -16.98
CA PRO A 34 -2.41 0.35 -17.33
C PRO A 34 -2.50 -1.09 -17.84
N GLU A 35 -1.48 -1.56 -18.56
CA GLU A 35 -1.36 -2.94 -19.05
C GLU A 35 -1.26 -3.99 -17.93
N HIS A 36 -1.01 -3.57 -16.69
CA HIS A 36 -0.90 -4.44 -15.52
C HIS A 36 -2.03 -4.24 -14.51
N ALA A 37 -2.96 -3.30 -14.74
CA ALA A 37 -3.99 -2.94 -13.78
C ALA A 37 -4.86 -4.13 -13.32
N GLU A 38 -5.23 -5.03 -14.24
CA GLU A 38 -6.01 -6.22 -13.88
C GLU A 38 -5.20 -7.27 -13.11
N HIS A 39 -3.92 -7.46 -13.45
CA HIS A 39 -3.05 -8.36 -12.70
C HIS A 39 -2.86 -7.86 -11.26
N VAL A 40 -2.66 -6.55 -11.10
CA VAL A 40 -2.54 -5.90 -9.80
C VAL A 40 -3.85 -6.01 -9.01
N ASN A 41 -5.01 -5.79 -9.64
CA ASN A 41 -6.31 -5.95 -8.98
C ASN A 41 -6.51 -7.38 -8.43
N ILE A 42 -6.18 -8.41 -9.23
CA ILE A 42 -6.24 -9.81 -8.81
C ILE A 42 -5.29 -10.07 -7.64
N LEU A 43 -4.06 -9.55 -7.71
CA LEU A 43 -3.07 -9.72 -6.66
C LEU A 43 -3.51 -9.01 -5.36
N TYR A 44 -4.03 -7.79 -5.44
CA TYR A 44 -4.57 -7.07 -4.29
C TYR A 44 -5.75 -7.78 -3.63
N SER A 45 -6.63 -8.44 -4.39
CA SER A 45 -7.71 -9.26 -3.80
C SER A 45 -7.14 -10.40 -2.93
N LYS A 46 -6.04 -11.02 -3.36
CA LYS A 46 -5.34 -12.05 -2.58
C LYS A 46 -4.61 -11.46 -1.38
N ILE A 47 -3.89 -10.35 -1.57
CA ILE A 47 -3.20 -9.63 -0.49
C ILE A 47 -4.19 -9.20 0.59
N THR A 48 -5.35 -8.68 0.21
CA THR A 48 -6.42 -8.29 1.14
C THR A 48 -6.88 -9.48 1.98
N SER A 49 -7.06 -10.63 1.34
CA SER A 49 -7.52 -11.85 2.03
C SER A 49 -6.51 -12.35 3.06
N VAL A 50 -5.21 -12.28 2.77
CA VAL A 50 -4.16 -12.68 3.75
C VAL A 50 -3.99 -11.62 4.84
N ALA A 51 -4.00 -10.33 4.50
CA ALA A 51 -3.84 -9.25 5.46
C ALA A 51 -4.96 -9.24 6.49
N LEU A 52 -6.21 -9.50 6.09
CA LEU A 52 -7.36 -9.61 7.01
C LEU A 52 -7.29 -10.84 7.93
N ALA A 53 -6.47 -11.83 7.61
CA ALA A 53 -6.25 -13.00 8.46
C ALA A 53 -5.05 -12.82 9.41
N ASP A 54 -4.20 -11.83 9.17
CA ASP A 54 -3.02 -11.57 10.00
C ASP A 54 -3.41 -10.96 11.35
N PRO A 55 -2.98 -11.53 12.49
CA PRO A 55 -3.42 -11.08 13.82
C PRO A 55 -2.96 -9.66 14.18
N GLY A 56 -1.90 -9.17 13.52
CA GLY A 56 -1.36 -7.83 13.71
C GLY A 56 -2.00 -6.75 12.84
N THR A 57 -2.86 -7.14 11.89
CA THR A 57 -3.62 -6.22 11.03
C THR A 57 -4.93 -5.87 11.71
N VAL A 58 -5.13 -4.60 12.03
CA VAL A 58 -6.35 -4.08 12.66
C VAL A 58 -7.39 -3.73 11.60
N TYR A 59 -6.94 -3.17 10.48
CA TYR A 59 -7.78 -2.80 9.35
C TYR A 59 -6.99 -2.91 8.05
N TYR A 60 -7.65 -3.37 6.99
CA TYR A 60 -7.05 -3.44 5.66
C TYR A 60 -8.11 -3.22 4.58
N CYS A 61 -7.87 -2.27 3.69
CA CYS A 61 -8.75 -1.97 2.58
C CYS A 61 -7.93 -1.46 1.39
N ILE A 62 -8.14 -2.09 0.23
CA ILE A 62 -7.70 -1.59 -1.07
C ILE A 62 -8.94 -1.18 -1.85
N SER A 63 -8.91 0.02 -2.41
CA SER A 63 -9.93 0.56 -3.31
C SER A 63 -9.30 0.84 -4.67
N ARG A 64 -10.09 0.68 -5.72
CA ARG A 64 -9.71 1.08 -7.08
C ARG A 64 -10.34 2.44 -7.37
N ASP A 65 -9.57 3.35 -7.97
CA ASP A 65 -10.10 4.64 -8.38
C ASP A 65 -11.23 4.46 -9.41
N GLN A 66 -12.23 5.33 -9.34
CA GLN A 66 -13.44 5.22 -10.17
C GLN A 66 -13.20 5.70 -11.61
N ASP A 67 -12.30 6.67 -11.81
CA ASP A 67 -12.07 7.32 -13.09
C ASP A 67 -10.82 6.76 -13.80
N ASP A 68 -9.80 6.34 -13.04
CA ASP A 68 -8.60 5.67 -13.57
C ASP A 68 -8.40 4.27 -12.95
N PRO A 69 -8.77 3.20 -13.67
CA PRO A 69 -8.59 1.83 -13.20
C PRO A 69 -7.13 1.41 -12.95
N ALA A 70 -6.13 2.22 -13.36
CA ALA A 70 -4.72 2.00 -13.06
C ALA A 70 -4.26 2.71 -11.76
N VAL A 71 -5.20 3.26 -10.98
CA VAL A 71 -4.95 3.88 -9.69
C VAL A 71 -5.67 3.12 -8.59
N PHE A 72 -4.94 2.85 -7.51
CA PHE A 72 -5.44 2.18 -6.32
C PHE A 72 -5.18 3.04 -5.09
N HIS A 73 -6.05 2.94 -4.10
CA HIS A 73 -5.89 3.55 -2.79
C HIS A 73 -5.85 2.46 -1.72
N PHE A 74 -4.93 2.59 -0.78
CA PHE A 74 -4.85 1.67 0.35
C PHE A 74 -5.10 2.42 1.65
N PHE A 75 -5.74 1.73 2.57
CA PHE A 75 -6.05 2.19 3.92
C PHE A 75 -5.84 1.02 4.87
N GLU A 76 -4.86 1.13 5.73
CA GLU A 76 -4.38 0.02 6.54
C GLU A 76 -4.09 0.51 7.97
N ARG A 77 -4.20 -0.39 8.94
CA ARG A 77 -3.90 -0.14 10.34
C ARG A 77 -3.24 -1.37 10.94
N TYR A 78 -2.13 -1.17 11.64
CA TYR A 78 -1.33 -2.24 12.22
C TYR A 78 -1.11 -1.98 13.71
N GLN A 79 -1.09 -3.06 14.50
CA GLN A 79 -0.84 -3.00 15.95
C GLN A 79 0.53 -2.43 16.27
N ASP A 80 1.52 -2.71 15.42
CA ASP A 80 2.88 -2.25 15.58
C ASP A 80 3.69 -2.39 14.27
N ARG A 81 4.96 -1.98 14.35
CA ARG A 81 5.92 -2.08 13.25
C ARG A 81 6.17 -3.54 12.82
N ALA A 82 6.21 -4.47 13.76
CA ALA A 82 6.48 -5.88 13.45
C ALA A 82 5.35 -6.50 12.62
N SER A 83 4.11 -6.11 12.89
CA SER A 83 2.92 -6.50 12.13
C SER A 83 2.98 -5.98 10.69
N PHE A 84 3.36 -4.72 10.51
CA PHE A 84 3.57 -4.13 9.19
C PHE A 84 4.72 -4.78 8.43
N ASP A 85 5.84 -5.05 9.09
CA ASP A 85 6.99 -5.74 8.47
C ASP A 85 6.58 -7.16 8.05
N ALA A 86 5.85 -7.91 8.89
CA ALA A 86 5.36 -9.25 8.56
C ALA A 86 4.43 -9.23 7.33
N HIS A 87 3.52 -8.25 7.24
CA HIS A 87 2.69 -8.04 6.06
C HIS A 87 3.55 -7.82 4.79
N ASN A 88 4.51 -6.90 4.85
CA ASN A 88 5.37 -6.58 3.70
C ASN A 88 6.32 -7.73 3.32
N GLU A 89 6.65 -8.61 4.28
CA GLU A 89 7.46 -9.78 4.02
C GLU A 89 6.70 -10.92 3.34
N HIS A 90 5.36 -10.85 3.29
CA HIS A 90 4.52 -11.88 2.67
C HIS A 90 4.84 -12.04 1.17
N PRO A 91 4.94 -13.28 0.62
CA PRO A 91 5.37 -13.50 -0.76
C PRO A 91 4.56 -12.73 -1.82
N LEU A 92 3.25 -12.59 -1.63
CA LEU A 92 2.38 -11.84 -2.54
C LEU A 92 2.71 -10.33 -2.56
N VAL A 93 3.08 -9.75 -1.42
CA VAL A 93 3.46 -8.34 -1.33
C VAL A 93 4.83 -8.13 -1.99
N LYS A 94 5.78 -9.04 -1.73
CA LYS A 94 7.07 -9.03 -2.42
C LYS A 94 6.93 -9.20 -3.94
N GLU A 95 6.02 -10.07 -4.40
CA GLU A 95 5.70 -10.22 -5.82
C GLU A 95 5.25 -8.90 -6.42
N LEU A 96 4.28 -8.21 -5.79
CA LEU A 96 3.81 -6.91 -6.25
C LEU A 96 4.95 -5.90 -6.37
N LEU A 97 5.78 -5.77 -5.32
CA LEU A 97 6.88 -4.80 -5.28
C LEU A 97 8.00 -5.12 -6.28
N ALA A 98 8.27 -6.40 -6.55
CA ALA A 98 9.32 -6.83 -7.48
C ALA A 98 8.85 -6.93 -8.95
N SER A 99 7.54 -6.91 -9.20
CA SER A 99 6.95 -7.16 -10.52
C SER A 99 7.32 -6.15 -11.61
N GLY A 100 7.69 -4.93 -11.22
CA GLY A 100 7.82 -3.78 -12.14
C GLY A 100 6.48 -3.22 -12.64
N TRP A 101 5.35 -3.68 -12.11
CA TRP A 101 4.01 -3.23 -12.53
C TRP A 101 3.62 -1.87 -11.94
N THR A 102 4.20 -1.53 -10.80
CA THR A 102 3.95 -0.27 -10.10
C THR A 102 4.82 0.85 -10.66
N LYS A 103 4.19 1.96 -11.06
CA LYS A 103 4.88 3.18 -11.49
C LYS A 103 5.43 3.95 -10.30
N ASP A 104 4.57 4.13 -9.31
CA ASP A 104 4.85 4.96 -8.14
C ASP A 104 3.89 4.61 -6.99
N ILE A 105 4.31 4.90 -5.77
CA ILE A 105 3.54 4.72 -4.54
C ILE A 105 3.73 5.98 -3.70
N LYS A 106 2.63 6.56 -3.22
CA LYS A 106 2.66 7.56 -2.16
C LYS A 106 2.02 6.99 -0.91
N ALA A 107 2.80 6.87 0.15
CA ALA A 107 2.33 6.41 1.46
C ALA A 107 2.42 7.53 2.51
N VAL A 108 1.43 7.58 3.41
CA VAL A 108 1.42 8.43 4.60
C VAL A 108 1.29 7.54 5.82
N PHE A 109 2.21 7.67 6.76
CA PHE A 109 2.16 7.01 8.07
C PHE A 109 1.67 8.01 9.11
N ALA A 110 0.65 7.62 9.88
CA ALA A 110 0.04 8.50 10.88
C ALA A 110 -0.33 7.75 12.15
N LYS A 111 -0.22 8.43 13.29
CA LYS A 111 -0.64 7.89 14.58
C LYS A 111 -2.15 7.65 14.56
N ALA A 112 -2.59 6.47 14.99
CA ALA A 112 -4.01 6.19 15.16
C ALA A 112 -4.60 7.09 16.27
N VAL A 113 -5.83 7.57 16.07
CA VAL A 113 -6.59 8.24 17.13
C VAL A 113 -7.19 7.16 18.02
N GLU A 114 -7.11 7.35 19.33
CA GLU A 114 -7.65 6.41 20.31
C GLU A 114 -9.17 6.22 20.13
N GLY A 115 -9.64 4.97 20.21
CA GLY A 115 -11.08 4.64 20.21
C GLY A 115 -11.73 4.40 18.84
N GLN A 116 -10.94 4.21 17.78
CA GLN A 116 -11.42 3.75 16.46
C GLN A 116 -11.47 2.23 16.34
#